data_AF-A0A665TYY6-F1
#
_entry.id   AF-A0A665TYY6-F1
#
_cell.length_a   1.000
_cell.length_b   1.000
_cell.length_c   1.000
_cell.angle_alpha   90.00
_cell.angle_beta   90.00
_cell.angle_gamma   90.00
#
_symmetry.space_group_name_H-M   'P 1'
#
loop_
_entity.id
_entity.type
_entity.pdbx_description
1 polymer ?
#
loop_
_entity_poly.entity_id
_entity_poly.type
_entity_poly.pdbx_seq_one_letter_code
_entity_poly.pdbx_strand_id
1 'polypeptide(L)'
;MKCVCVRARGLALPCNKFRSVSLLLLLLVTCCLLFPGVSGVTVVTQKPPVVTLRKGETATIDCNLGTVTKSAARWYKQIPGGVPQFILRYHHSHSSPTYGSGFSAPKFTSNHQSQTNYRLIINNVVEGDSAVYYCQTWDSSVSEWVSQ
;
A
#
# COMPACT_ATOMS: atom_id res chain seq x y z
N MET A 1 3.62 -6.53 -4.21
CA MET A 1 3.07 -5.34 -3.52
C MET A 1 1.99 -4.73 -4.41
N LYS A 2 0.78 -4.53 -3.90
CA LYS A 2 -0.27 -3.79 -4.61
C LYS A 2 -0.14 -2.33 -4.22
N CYS A 3 -0.11 -1.42 -5.17
CA CYS A 3 0.01 0.02 -4.94
C CYS A 3 -1.18 0.74 -5.57
N VAL A 4 -1.42 1.98 -5.14
CA VAL A 4 -2.49 2.83 -5.67
C VAL A 4 -1.90 4.06 -6.30
N CYS A 5 -2.29 4.34 -7.53
CA CYS A 5 -1.90 5.56 -8.20
C CYS A 5 -2.88 6.69 -7.90
N VAL A 6 -2.40 7.82 -7.38
CA VAL A 6 -3.19 9.05 -7.26
C VAL A 6 -2.77 10.01 -8.36
N ARG A 7 -3.73 10.58 -9.08
CA ARG A 7 -3.51 11.57 -10.14
C ARG A 7 -4.36 12.80 -9.92
N ALA A 8 -3.73 13.96 -9.79
CA ALA A 8 -4.42 15.24 -9.91
C ALA A 8 -4.64 15.57 -11.40
N ARG A 9 -5.85 15.96 -11.81
CA ARG A 9 -6.14 16.43 -13.17
C ARG A 9 -5.31 17.69 -13.46
N GLY A 10 -4.61 17.71 -14.59
CA GLY A 10 -3.68 18.79 -14.98
C GLY A 10 -2.30 18.28 -15.41
N LEU A 11 -1.94 17.04 -15.06
CA LEU A 11 -0.68 16.39 -15.43
C LEU A 11 -0.90 15.15 -16.30
N ALA A 12 -0.18 15.10 -17.42
CA ALA A 12 -0.01 13.90 -18.24
C ALA A 12 1.15 13.03 -17.71
N LEU A 13 1.10 12.63 -16.44
CA LEU A 13 2.05 11.65 -15.92
C LEU A 13 1.44 10.24 -16.03
N PRO A 14 1.95 9.38 -16.93
CA PRO A 14 1.56 7.98 -16.93
C PRO A 14 2.14 7.31 -15.69
N CYS A 15 1.28 7.00 -14.73
CA CYS A 15 1.57 5.95 -13.72
C CYS A 15 1.74 4.57 -14.36
N ASN A 16 1.54 4.48 -15.67
CA ASN A 16 1.56 3.27 -16.47
C ASN A 16 3.00 2.92 -16.85
N LYS A 17 3.73 2.33 -15.91
CA LYS A 17 4.81 1.40 -16.27
C LYS A 17 4.95 0.24 -15.28
N PHE A 18 3.82 -0.38 -14.96
CA PHE A 18 3.76 -1.66 -14.22
C PHE A 18 2.96 -2.73 -14.99
N ARG A 19 3.10 -2.77 -16.31
CA ARG A 19 2.72 -3.94 -17.10
C ARG A 19 3.87 -4.33 -18.02
N SER A 20 4.72 -5.23 -17.52
CA SER A 20 5.39 -6.22 -18.35
C SER A 20 5.00 -7.57 -17.76
N VAL A 21 4.01 -8.23 -18.36
CA VAL A 21 3.74 -9.64 -18.06
C VAL A 21 4.81 -10.42 -18.83
N SER A 22 5.93 -10.69 -18.17
CA SER A 22 7.07 -11.41 -18.76
C SER A 22 6.78 -12.91 -18.88
N LEU A 23 7.34 -13.56 -19.91
CA LEU A 23 7.27 -15.03 -20.12
C LEU A 23 7.67 -15.86 -18.88
N LEU A 24 8.48 -15.30 -17.96
CA LEU A 24 8.81 -15.91 -16.67
C LEU A 24 7.58 -16.24 -15.80
N LEU A 25 6.49 -15.47 -15.88
CA LEU A 25 5.26 -15.74 -15.12
C LEU A 25 4.60 -17.06 -15.56
N LEU A 26 4.68 -17.42 -16.84
CA LEU A 26 4.11 -18.66 -17.37
C LEU A 26 4.92 -19.89 -16.91
N LEU A 27 6.25 -19.77 -16.85
CA LEU A 27 7.17 -20.79 -16.34
C LEU A 27 7.05 -21.00 -14.82
N LEU A 28 6.83 -19.92 -14.06
CA LEU A 28 6.60 -20.00 -12.61
C LEU A 28 5.26 -20.67 -12.28
N VAL A 29 4.20 -20.39 -13.05
CA VAL A 29 2.89 -21.02 -12.87
C VAL A 29 2.94 -22.53 -13.13
N THR A 30 3.71 -22.98 -14.12
CA THR A 30 3.92 -24.42 -14.39
C THR A 30 4.73 -25.10 -13.29
N CYS A 31 5.72 -24.42 -12.70
CA CYS A 31 6.49 -24.94 -11.56
C CYS A 31 5.64 -25.08 -10.27
N CYS A 32 4.76 -24.11 -9.99
CA CYS A 32 3.88 -24.16 -8.81
C CYS A 32 2.88 -25.32 -8.85
N LEU A 33 2.50 -25.82 -10.03
CA LEU A 33 1.64 -26.99 -10.17
C LEU A 33 2.36 -28.31 -9.84
N LEU A 34 3.68 -28.29 -9.71
CA LEU A 34 4.52 -29.46 -9.40
C LEU A 34 4.82 -29.59 -7.88
N PHE A 35 4.47 -28.58 -7.06
CA PHE A 35 4.70 -28.57 -5.62
C PHE A 35 3.43 -28.21 -4.85
N PRO A 36 2.58 -29.19 -4.46
CA PRO A 36 1.40 -28.92 -3.63
C PRO A 36 1.86 -28.68 -2.17
N GLY A 37 2.30 -27.46 -1.86
CA GLY A 37 2.89 -27.20 -0.54
C GLY A 37 3.04 -25.75 -0.08
N VAL A 38 2.40 -24.76 -0.70
CA VAL A 38 2.43 -23.38 -0.16
C VAL A 38 1.14 -23.08 0.60
N SER A 39 1.18 -23.31 1.91
CA SER A 39 0.14 -22.85 2.85
C SER A 39 0.46 -21.44 3.36
N GLY A 40 -0.39 -20.47 3.00
CA GLY A 40 -0.57 -19.22 3.76
C GLY A 40 0.38 -18.05 3.46
N VAL A 41 0.32 -17.45 2.26
CA VAL A 41 0.92 -16.12 2.04
C VAL A 41 -0.03 -15.04 2.56
N THR A 42 0.38 -14.26 3.57
CA THR A 42 -0.33 -13.04 3.96
C THR A 42 -0.18 -11.99 2.87
N VAL A 43 -1.26 -11.71 2.13
CA VAL A 43 -1.24 -10.74 1.02
C VAL A 43 -1.88 -9.42 1.45
N VAL A 44 -1.06 -8.37 1.55
CA VAL A 44 -1.56 -7.00 1.68
C VAL A 44 -2.26 -6.58 0.38
N THR A 45 -3.48 -6.05 0.48
CA THR A 45 -4.25 -5.57 -0.68
C THR A 45 -4.66 -4.12 -0.53
N GLN A 46 -4.79 -3.41 -1.65
CA GLN A 46 -5.20 -2.01 -1.66
C GLN A 46 -6.25 -1.72 -2.75
N LYS A 47 -7.14 -0.77 -2.48
CA LYS A 47 -8.19 -0.32 -3.41
C LYS A 47 -8.47 1.19 -3.27
N PRO A 48 -8.97 1.84 -4.34
CA PRO A 48 -8.96 1.36 -5.73
C PRO A 48 -7.53 1.40 -6.31
N PRO A 49 -7.23 0.72 -7.43
CA PRO A 49 -5.87 0.71 -8.01
C PRO A 49 -5.42 2.07 -8.56
N VAL A 50 -6.37 2.91 -8.99
CA VAL A 50 -6.12 4.26 -9.49
C VAL A 50 -7.22 5.20 -8.97
N VAL A 51 -6.83 6.39 -8.55
CA VAL A 51 -7.69 7.48 -8.12
C VAL A 51 -7.35 8.72 -8.95
N THR A 52 -8.33 9.27 -9.66
CA THR A 52 -8.17 10.49 -10.47
C THR A 52 -9.08 11.59 -9.94
N LEU A 53 -8.48 12.69 -9.49
CA LEU A 53 -9.16 13.75 -8.74
C LEU A 53 -8.80 15.12 -9.28
N ARG A 54 -9.67 16.10 -9.06
CA ARG A 54 -9.40 17.53 -9.28
C ARG A 54 -8.65 18.11 -8.08
N LYS A 55 -7.97 19.24 -8.31
CA LYS A 55 -7.34 20.00 -7.23
C LYS A 55 -8.38 20.34 -6.16
N GLY A 56 -8.03 20.13 -4.89
CA GLY A 56 -8.90 20.40 -3.75
C GLY A 56 -9.74 19.21 -3.28
N GLU A 57 -9.89 18.16 -4.11
CA GLU A 57 -10.62 16.95 -3.71
C GLU A 57 -9.80 16.10 -2.72
N THR A 58 -10.46 15.13 -2.08
CA THR A 58 -9.84 14.21 -1.12
C THR A 58 -9.64 12.83 -1.74
N ALA A 59 -8.43 12.29 -1.65
CA ALA A 59 -8.14 10.91 -2.03
C ALA A 59 -8.30 9.97 -0.85
N THR A 60 -8.93 8.82 -1.11
CA THR A 60 -9.10 7.75 -0.13
C THR A 60 -8.52 6.46 -0.68
N ILE A 61 -7.65 5.83 0.12
CA ILE A 61 -6.98 4.59 -0.25
C ILE A 61 -7.20 3.58 0.86
N ASP A 62 -7.87 2.47 0.55
CA ASP A 62 -8.08 1.37 1.48
C ASP A 62 -6.92 0.37 1.39
N CYS A 63 -6.51 -0.15 2.55
CA CYS A 63 -5.50 -1.19 2.72
C CYS A 63 -6.01 -2.28 3.66
N ASN A 64 -5.97 -3.54 3.20
CA ASN A 64 -6.24 -4.71 4.02
C ASN A 64 -4.92 -5.46 4.27
N LEU A 65 -4.58 -5.65 5.54
CA LEU A 65 -3.34 -6.29 5.99
C LEU A 65 -3.39 -7.83 5.94
N GLY A 66 -4.44 -8.41 5.38
CA GLY A 66 -4.69 -9.85 5.37
C GLY A 66 -5.00 -10.35 6.77
N THR A 67 -4.21 -11.31 7.24
CA THR A 67 -4.31 -11.96 8.55
C THR A 67 -3.54 -11.22 9.66
N VAL A 68 -2.78 -10.16 9.32
CA VAL A 68 -1.95 -9.43 10.29
C VAL A 68 -2.79 -8.47 11.12
N THR A 69 -3.11 -8.86 12.36
CA THR A 69 -3.90 -8.06 13.31
C THR A 69 -3.07 -7.28 14.32
N LYS A 70 -1.87 -7.77 14.67
CA LYS A 70 -1.03 -7.23 15.75
C LYS A 70 -0.02 -6.17 15.30
N SER A 71 -0.11 -5.70 14.05
CA SER A 71 0.87 -4.81 13.46
C SER A 71 0.19 -3.60 12.82
N ALA A 72 0.97 -2.53 12.68
CA ALA A 72 0.49 -1.25 12.19
C ALA A 72 0.57 -1.17 10.65
N ALA A 73 -0.40 -0.49 10.05
CA ALA A 73 -0.27 -0.04 8.67
C ALA A 73 0.78 1.07 8.58
N ARG A 74 1.69 0.96 7.62
CA ARG A 74 2.70 1.96 7.27
C ARG A 74 2.44 2.42 5.85
N TRP A 75 2.32 3.72 5.65
CA TRP A 75 2.01 4.31 4.36
C TRP A 75 3.22 5.01 3.76
N TYR A 76 3.42 4.79 2.47
CA TYR A 76 4.52 5.35 1.70
C TYR A 76 4.01 6.07 0.45
N LYS A 77 4.71 7.13 0.08
CA LYS A 77 4.54 7.87 -1.17
C LYS A 77 5.79 7.67 -2.03
N GLN A 78 5.62 7.39 -3.31
CA GLN A 78 6.72 7.30 -4.27
C GLN A 78 6.33 7.99 -5.56
N ILE A 79 7.05 9.07 -5.88
CA ILE A 79 6.98 9.72 -7.20
C ILE A 79 7.66 8.80 -8.22
N PRO A 80 7.18 8.68 -9.47
CA PRO A 80 7.84 7.86 -10.49
C PRO A 80 9.34 8.17 -10.61
N GLY A 81 10.18 7.14 -10.50
CA GLY A 81 11.66 7.28 -10.52
C GLY A 81 12.29 7.80 -9.23
N GLY A 82 11.50 8.18 -8.23
CA GLY A 82 11.98 8.64 -6.92
C GLY A 82 12.12 7.52 -5.88
N VAL A 83 12.71 7.87 -4.74
CA VAL A 83 12.79 6.99 -3.57
C VAL A 83 11.46 6.99 -2.80
N PRO A 84 11.05 5.87 -2.18
CA PRO A 84 9.90 5.85 -1.30
C PRO A 84 10.09 6.75 -0.08
N GLN A 85 9.06 7.53 0.22
CA GLN A 85 8.99 8.43 1.37
C GLN A 85 7.97 7.89 2.37
N PHE A 86 8.37 7.73 3.64
CA PHE A 86 7.49 7.31 4.71
C PHE A 86 6.53 8.45 5.09
N ILE A 87 5.22 8.23 4.96
CA ILE A 87 4.19 9.22 5.27
C ILE A 87 3.82 9.13 6.75
N LEU A 88 3.30 7.97 7.16
CA LEU A 88 2.81 7.75 8.52
C LEU A 88 2.69 6.26 8.85
N ARG A 89 2.66 5.97 10.15
CA ARG A 89 2.33 4.66 10.74
C ARG A 89 1.11 4.81 11.62
N TYR A 90 0.15 3.90 11.48
CA TYR A 90 -1.06 3.89 12.30
C TYR A 90 -1.43 2.47 12.74
N HIS A 91 -1.67 2.30 14.03
CA HIS A 91 -2.19 1.07 14.64
C HIS A 91 -3.56 1.38 15.22
N HIS A 92 -4.53 0.47 15.05
CA HIS A 92 -5.93 0.69 15.45
C HIS A 92 -6.10 1.00 16.95
N SER A 93 -5.19 0.53 17.82
CA SER A 93 -5.23 0.82 19.27
C SER A 93 -4.64 2.18 19.65
N HIS A 94 -4.05 2.93 18.72
CA HIS A 94 -3.47 4.24 19.00
C HIS A 94 -4.49 5.36 18.74
N SER A 95 -4.40 6.43 19.53
CA SER A 95 -5.25 7.63 19.37
C SER A 95 -4.90 8.46 18.13
N SER A 96 -3.66 8.39 17.65
CA SER A 96 -3.18 9.16 16.50
C SER A 96 -2.05 8.44 15.74
N PRO A 97 -1.84 8.76 14.46
CA PRO A 97 -0.72 8.25 13.67
C PRO A 97 0.60 8.96 14.02
N THR A 98 1.71 8.25 13.80
CA THR A 98 3.06 8.84 13.84
C THR A 98 3.49 9.17 12.42
N TYR A 99 3.94 10.41 12.18
CA TYR A 99 4.31 10.87 10.84
C TYR A 99 5.82 10.73 10.54
N GLY A 100 6.13 10.57 9.26
CA GLY A 100 7.48 10.74 8.74
C GLY A 100 7.82 12.22 8.52
N SER A 101 9.11 12.49 8.26
CA SER A 101 9.59 13.85 8.00
C SER A 101 8.90 14.48 6.79
N GLY A 102 8.43 15.71 6.93
CA GLY A 102 7.74 16.45 5.86
C GLY A 102 6.26 16.09 5.67
N PHE A 103 5.69 15.21 6.51
CA PHE A 103 4.29 14.81 6.45
C PHE A 103 3.57 15.15 7.77
N SER A 104 2.30 15.55 7.69
CA SER A 104 1.50 15.91 8.86
C SER A 104 0.00 15.92 8.57
N ALA A 105 -0.78 15.98 9.64
CA ALA A 105 -2.20 16.37 9.58
C ALA A 105 -2.33 17.89 9.31
N PRO A 106 -3.43 18.35 8.69
CA PRO A 106 -4.56 17.55 8.21
C PRO A 106 -4.33 16.99 6.80
N LYS A 107 -3.17 17.23 6.18
CA LYS A 107 -2.91 16.85 4.78
C LYS A 107 -2.97 15.34 4.57
N PHE A 108 -2.30 14.58 5.42
CA PHE A 108 -2.34 13.12 5.44
C PHE A 108 -2.94 12.67 6.77
N THR A 109 -3.95 11.82 6.75
CA THR A 109 -4.50 11.17 7.95
C THR A 109 -4.77 9.71 7.68
N SER A 110 -4.88 8.90 8.73
CA SER A 110 -5.27 7.51 8.60
C SER A 110 -6.26 7.10 9.67
N ASN A 111 -7.22 6.28 9.29
CA ASN A 111 -8.16 5.64 10.20
C ASN A 111 -8.25 4.14 9.89
N HIS A 112 -9.05 3.44 10.67
CA HIS A 112 -9.23 1.99 10.53
C HIS A 112 -10.72 1.63 10.57
N GLN A 113 -11.09 0.57 9.86
CA GLN A 113 -12.45 0.00 9.85
C GLN A 113 -12.50 -1.36 10.57
N SER A 114 -11.34 -2.00 10.75
CA SER A 114 -11.15 -3.18 11.58
C SER A 114 -9.69 -3.27 12.02
N GLN A 115 -9.31 -4.33 12.74
CA GLN A 115 -7.90 -4.56 13.11
C GLN A 115 -6.96 -4.72 11.89
N THR A 116 -7.51 -5.11 10.74
CA THR A 116 -6.75 -5.40 9.51
C THR A 116 -7.07 -4.45 8.35
N ASN A 117 -8.15 -3.67 8.43
CA ASN A 117 -8.55 -2.71 7.40
C ASN A 117 -8.23 -1.29 7.84
N TYR A 118 -7.34 -0.65 7.08
CA TYR A 118 -6.86 0.71 7.29
C TYR A 118 -7.13 1.54 6.05
N ARG A 119 -7.23 2.85 6.23
CA ARG A 119 -7.46 3.80 5.16
C ARG A 119 -6.53 4.99 5.30
N LEU A 120 -5.89 5.38 4.20
CA LEU A 120 -5.17 6.64 4.06
C LEU A 120 -6.11 7.67 3.43
N ILE A 121 -6.12 8.86 4.01
CA ILE A 121 -6.89 10.00 3.52
C ILE A 121 -5.89 11.12 3.19
N ILE A 122 -5.95 11.61 1.96
CA ILE A 122 -5.12 12.72 1.46
C ILE A 122 -6.05 13.87 1.16
N ASN A 123 -6.05 14.89 2.01
CA ASN A 123 -6.95 16.04 1.89
C ASN A 123 -6.39 17.09 0.93
N ASN A 124 -7.28 17.87 0.29
CA ASN A 124 -6.91 19.00 -0.56
C ASN A 124 -5.81 18.65 -1.57
N VAL A 125 -6.06 17.64 -2.41
CA VAL A 125 -5.11 17.10 -3.39
C VAL A 125 -4.60 18.23 -4.29
N VAL A 126 -3.27 18.27 -4.48
CA VAL A 126 -2.59 19.16 -5.42
C VAL A 126 -1.75 18.35 -6.40
N GLU A 127 -1.20 19.01 -7.42
CA GLU A 127 -0.38 18.38 -8.46
C GLU A 127 0.78 17.56 -7.90
N GLY A 128 1.48 18.09 -6.89
CA GLY A 128 2.58 17.43 -6.20
C GLY A 128 2.19 16.18 -5.40
N ASP A 129 0.90 15.87 -5.24
CA ASP A 129 0.43 14.62 -4.65
C ASP A 129 0.32 13.48 -5.66
N SER A 130 0.52 13.75 -6.96
CA SER A 130 0.48 12.72 -8.00
C SER A 130 1.66 11.76 -7.84
N ALA A 131 1.39 10.55 -7.37
CA ALA A 131 2.38 9.56 -6.99
C ALA A 131 1.77 8.16 -6.86
N VAL A 132 2.63 7.16 -6.69
CA VAL A 132 2.25 5.82 -6.24
C VAL A 132 2.25 5.80 -4.72
N TYR A 133 1.15 5.35 -4.13
CA TYR A 133 0.99 5.19 -2.69
C TYR A 133 0.85 3.71 -2.36
N TYR A 134 1.57 3.25 -1.35
CA TYR A 134 1.48 1.86 -0.93
C TYR A 134 1.54 1.69 0.57
N CYS A 135 0.91 0.61 1.01
CA CYS A 135 0.73 0.20 2.38
C CYS A 135 1.62 -1.00 2.66
N GLN A 136 2.27 -1.01 3.81
CA GLN A 136 3.10 -2.09 4.29
C GLN A 136 2.74 -2.41 5.73
N THR A 137 2.89 -3.67 6.12
CA THR A 137 2.83 -4.10 7.52
C THR A 137 4.00 -5.03 7.82
N TRP A 138 4.25 -5.26 9.11
CA TRP A 138 5.19 -6.27 9.56
C TRP A 138 4.43 -7.54 9.92
N ASP A 139 4.76 -8.65 9.28
CA ASP A 139 4.20 -9.97 9.56
C ASP A 139 5.23 -10.83 10.30
N SER A 140 4.87 -11.27 11.50
CA SER A 140 5.68 -12.16 12.35
C SER A 140 5.00 -13.51 12.59
N SER A 141 4.03 -13.88 11.75
CA SER A 141 3.23 -15.10 11.92
C SER A 141 3.92 -16.38 11.45
N VAL A 142 5.09 -16.28 10.81
CA VAL A 142 5.89 -17.44 10.41
C VAL A 142 6.56 -18.03 11.65
N SER A 143 6.01 -19.14 12.13
CA SER A 143 6.62 -20.03 13.13
C SER A 143 6.74 -21.42 12.51
N GLU A 144 7.96 -21.91 12.33
CA GLU A 144 8.23 -23.24 11.81
C GLU A 144 8.96 -24.08 12.88
N TRP A 145 8.56 -25.33 13.04
CA TRP A 145 9.27 -26.28 13.88
C TRP A 145 10.45 -26.84 13.10
N VAL A 146 11.67 -26.58 13.56
CA VAL A 146 12.91 -27.08 12.95
C VAL A 146 13.43 -28.25 13.77
N SER A 147 13.50 -29.44 13.17
CA SER A 147 14.26 -30.58 13.70
C SER A 147 15.45 -30.86 12.78
N GLN A 148 16.63 -31.12 13.35
CA GLN A 148 17.82 -31.58 12.61
C GLN A 148 17.66 -33.03 12.13
#